data_AF-A0A5D0UBG3-F1
#
_entry.id   AF-A0A5D0UBG3-F1
#
_cell.length_a   1.000
_cell.length_b   1.000
_cell.length_c   1.000
_cell.angle_alpha   90.00
_cell.angle_beta   90.00
_cell.angle_gamma   90.00
#
_symmetry.space_group_name_H-M   'P 1'
#
loop_
_entity.id
_entity.type
_entity.pdbx_description
1 polymer ?
#
loop_
_entity_poly.entity_id
_entity_poly.type
_entity_poly.pdbx_seq_one_letter_code
_entity_poly.pdbx_strand_id
1 'polypeptide(L)'
;MHALSRAALAVALPAAAALAGSVTAAAPAAGAGRAPAWCRPGGTLNARAMPQRVRIADCDLRGRTVRGANGLTAVVPADGTSLIAHSLRTGGGTELRVAVDDRAREITIISRGGRVPEGRPRASRAPLDPCQDTTYRTEPARWPKGTTVEWRYRPGTNGRRRDAVARGVANMAGANTDCTAGRRFAPPPDVRQRYAGESSSGPNITADATCGVRDGVNTFGWRSMRGAESDVLAATCIWYSGPSTVETDMALQEQGKRWWTGGLCAPGSYSVESVVTHESGHVFGLAHVDGPDHSRLTMTPSTGSCDDSMSTLGRGDYEGLLSLYGER
;
A
#
# COMPACT_ATOMS: atom_id res chain seq x y z
N MET A 1 -40.55 -61.11 -29.36
CA MET A 1 -41.72 -61.44 -30.19
C MET A 1 -42.50 -60.15 -30.45
N HIS A 2 -42.70 -59.85 -31.73
CA HIS A 2 -43.69 -58.97 -32.42
C HIS A 2 -44.24 -57.72 -31.68
N ALA A 3 -44.08 -56.46 -32.13
CA ALA A 3 -44.29 -55.78 -33.43
C ALA A 3 -45.62 -54.99 -33.52
N LEU A 4 -45.55 -53.89 -34.30
CA LEU A 4 -46.59 -53.04 -34.91
C LEU A 4 -47.11 -51.87 -34.04
N SER A 5 -46.81 -50.59 -34.32
CA SER A 5 -46.93 -49.73 -35.51
C SER A 5 -48.34 -49.15 -35.72
N ARG A 6 -48.46 -47.81 -35.70
CA ARG A 6 -49.35 -47.04 -36.59
C ARG A 6 -48.92 -45.58 -36.66
N ALA A 7 -48.68 -45.14 -37.90
CA ALA A 7 -48.40 -43.78 -38.32
C ALA A 7 -49.68 -42.96 -38.47
N ALA A 8 -49.56 -41.64 -38.34
CA ALA A 8 -50.49 -40.68 -38.94
C ALA A 8 -49.72 -39.45 -39.43
N LEU A 9 -49.76 -39.24 -40.75
CA LEU A 9 -49.36 -38.01 -41.44
C LEU A 9 -50.32 -36.86 -41.08
N ALA A 10 -49.80 -35.64 -40.91
CA ALA A 10 -50.58 -34.43 -41.11
C ALA A 10 -49.68 -33.26 -41.60
N VAL A 11 -49.76 -33.03 -42.91
CA VAL A 11 -49.84 -31.76 -43.65
C VAL A 11 -49.03 -30.55 -43.15
N ALA A 12 -48.05 -30.16 -43.98
CA ALA A 12 -47.38 -28.87 -43.94
C ALA A 12 -48.25 -27.76 -44.58
N LEU A 13 -48.31 -26.60 -43.92
CA LEU A 13 -48.77 -25.32 -44.47
C LEU A 13 -47.61 -24.32 -44.36
N PRO A 14 -47.19 -23.64 -45.45
CA PRO A 14 -46.21 -22.57 -45.35
C PRO A 14 -46.90 -21.24 -45.03
N ALA A 15 -46.71 -20.74 -43.81
CA ALA A 15 -47.05 -19.36 -43.47
C ALA A 15 -45.87 -18.45 -43.86
N ALA A 16 -46.02 -17.75 -44.98
CA ALA A 16 -45.11 -16.68 -45.38
C ALA A 16 -45.28 -15.49 -44.41
N ALA A 17 -44.36 -15.34 -43.47
CA ALA A 17 -44.27 -14.14 -42.64
C ALA A 17 -43.54 -13.04 -43.43
N ALA A 18 -44.28 -11.99 -43.78
CA ALA A 18 -43.74 -10.77 -44.36
C ALA A 18 -42.84 -10.06 -43.32
N LEU A 19 -41.54 -10.04 -43.57
CA LEU A 19 -40.57 -9.18 -42.86
C LEU A 19 -40.78 -7.73 -43.30
N ALA A 20 -41.64 -7.00 -42.58
CA ALA A 20 -41.66 -5.55 -42.63
C ALA A 20 -40.42 -5.02 -41.89
N GLY A 21 -39.37 -4.74 -42.66
CA GLY A 21 -38.15 -4.08 -42.18
C GLY A 21 -38.48 -2.69 -41.65
N SER A 22 -38.64 -2.57 -40.33
CA SER A 22 -38.61 -1.29 -39.65
C SER A 22 -37.15 -0.87 -39.54
N VAL A 23 -36.73 0.01 -40.45
CA VAL A 23 -35.47 0.76 -40.35
C VAL A 23 -35.61 1.67 -39.13
N THR A 24 -35.25 1.16 -37.96
CA THR A 24 -35.01 2.01 -36.80
C THR A 24 -33.76 2.81 -37.12
N ALA A 25 -33.94 4.10 -37.39
CA ALA A 25 -32.85 5.05 -37.46
C ALA A 25 -32.08 4.94 -36.14
N ALA A 26 -30.89 4.35 -36.19
CA ALA A 26 -29.97 4.34 -35.08
C ALA A 26 -29.73 5.79 -34.68
N ALA A 27 -30.18 6.16 -33.48
CA ALA A 27 -29.80 7.42 -32.88
C ALA A 27 -28.27 7.52 -32.93
N PRO A 28 -27.70 8.67 -33.32
CA PRO A 28 -26.26 8.83 -33.34
C PRO A 28 -25.75 8.53 -31.93
N ALA A 29 -24.80 7.58 -31.83
CA ALA A 29 -24.09 7.32 -30.60
C ALA A 29 -23.58 8.66 -30.06
N ALA A 30 -24.07 9.07 -28.90
CA ALA A 30 -23.62 10.27 -28.21
C ALA A 30 -22.08 10.23 -28.19
N GLY A 31 -21.46 11.21 -28.83
CA GLY A 31 -20.04 11.18 -29.16
C GLY A 31 -19.20 10.87 -27.92
N ALA A 32 -18.33 9.87 -28.05
CA ALA A 32 -17.23 9.70 -27.12
C ALA A 32 -16.43 11.02 -27.13
N GLY A 33 -16.65 11.85 -26.11
CA GLY A 33 -15.93 13.10 -25.95
C GLY A 33 -14.44 12.82 -26.07
N ARG A 34 -13.73 13.67 -26.81
CA ARG A 34 -12.27 13.55 -26.94
C ARG A 34 -11.66 13.45 -25.55
N ALA A 35 -10.92 12.37 -25.30
CA ALA A 35 -10.29 12.13 -23.99
C ALA A 35 -9.51 13.39 -23.55
N PRO A 36 -9.54 13.75 -22.27
CA PRO A 36 -8.82 14.92 -21.76
C PRO A 36 -7.34 14.87 -22.13
N ALA A 37 -6.72 16.03 -22.35
CA ALA A 37 -5.31 16.09 -22.77
C ALA A 37 -4.33 15.41 -21.80
N TRP A 38 -4.71 15.27 -20.52
CA TRP A 38 -3.96 14.55 -19.48
C TRP A 38 -4.18 13.02 -19.53
N CYS A 39 -5.28 12.54 -20.14
CA CYS A 39 -5.61 11.14 -20.31
C CYS A 39 -5.07 10.58 -21.64
N ARG A 40 -3.79 10.82 -21.93
CA ARG A 40 -3.18 10.23 -23.14
C ARG A 40 -2.87 8.75 -22.92
N PRO A 41 -3.05 7.89 -23.96
CA PRO A 41 -2.57 6.52 -23.91
C PRO A 41 -1.05 6.47 -23.69
N GLY A 42 -0.59 5.46 -22.96
CA GLY A 42 0.83 5.22 -22.70
C GLY A 42 1.43 6.12 -21.61
N GLY A 43 2.56 5.67 -21.06
CA GLY A 43 3.34 6.38 -20.05
C GLY A 43 2.69 6.49 -18.67
N THR A 44 3.49 6.99 -17.73
CA THR A 44 3.08 7.28 -16.35
C THR A 44 2.29 8.59 -16.28
N LEU A 45 1.12 8.56 -15.66
CA LEU A 45 0.30 9.74 -15.42
C LEU A 45 0.77 10.49 -14.18
N ASN A 46 0.82 11.82 -14.24
CA ASN A 46 1.18 12.63 -13.07
C ASN A 46 -0.08 13.05 -12.31
N ALA A 47 -0.19 12.69 -11.03
CA ALA A 47 -1.32 13.03 -10.17
C ALA A 47 -1.55 14.55 -10.05
N ARG A 48 -0.51 15.37 -10.21
CA ARG A 48 -0.64 16.84 -10.19
C ARG A 48 -1.20 17.42 -11.48
N ALA A 49 -1.15 16.67 -12.57
CA ALA A 49 -1.60 17.12 -13.90
C ALA A 49 -3.03 16.66 -14.24
N MET A 50 -3.71 15.99 -13.31
CA MET A 50 -5.07 15.50 -13.50
C MET A 50 -5.96 15.85 -12.29
N PRO A 51 -7.29 15.84 -12.46
CA PRO A 51 -8.21 16.00 -11.34
C PRO A 51 -8.00 14.91 -10.29
N GLN A 52 -8.24 15.24 -9.02
CA GLN A 52 -8.19 14.24 -7.94
C GLN A 52 -9.29 13.19 -8.07
N ARG A 53 -10.44 13.54 -8.67
CA ARG A 53 -11.55 12.63 -8.94
C ARG A 53 -11.73 12.49 -10.44
N VAL A 54 -11.61 11.27 -10.94
CA VAL A 54 -11.67 10.94 -12.36
C VAL A 54 -12.81 9.97 -12.58
N ARG A 55 -13.78 10.36 -13.41
CA ARG A 55 -14.81 9.43 -13.87
C ARG A 55 -14.21 8.43 -14.83
N ILE A 56 -14.48 7.14 -14.65
CA ILE A 56 -13.96 6.05 -15.49
C ILE A 56 -14.37 6.26 -16.96
N ALA A 57 -15.55 6.83 -17.21
CA ALA A 57 -16.02 7.15 -18.56
C ALA A 57 -15.21 8.26 -19.25
N ASP A 58 -14.63 9.19 -18.48
CA ASP A 58 -13.80 10.28 -19.03
C ASP A 58 -12.36 9.80 -19.28
N CYS A 59 -11.86 8.93 -18.39
CA CYS A 59 -10.54 8.31 -18.48
C CYS A 59 -10.47 7.08 -17.59
N ASP A 60 -10.38 5.87 -18.18
CA ASP A 60 -10.16 4.66 -17.40
C ASP A 60 -8.68 4.56 -17.01
N LEU A 61 -8.40 4.74 -15.71
CA LEU A 61 -7.04 4.69 -15.18
C LEU A 61 -6.62 3.28 -14.77
N ARG A 62 -7.52 2.30 -14.76
CA ARG A 62 -7.24 0.95 -14.30
C ARG A 62 -6.13 0.30 -15.14
N GLY A 63 -5.18 -0.35 -14.46
CA GLY A 63 -3.97 -0.91 -15.07
C GLY A 63 -2.91 0.13 -15.47
N ARG A 64 -3.16 1.43 -15.29
CA ARG A 64 -2.19 2.49 -15.60
C ARG A 64 -1.32 2.84 -14.40
N THR A 65 -0.10 3.27 -14.66
CA THR A 65 0.79 3.80 -13.63
C THR A 65 0.52 5.28 -13.39
N VAL A 66 0.34 5.65 -12.12
CA VAL A 66 0.23 7.02 -11.63
C VAL A 66 1.45 7.38 -10.79
N ARG A 67 1.93 8.61 -10.91
CA ARG A 67 3.02 9.21 -10.13
C ARG A 67 2.48 10.30 -9.22
N GLY A 68 2.72 10.15 -7.93
CA GLY A 68 2.42 11.13 -6.89
C GLY A 68 3.59 12.08 -6.60
N ALA A 69 3.58 12.66 -5.40
CA ALA A 69 4.64 13.49 -4.87
C ALA A 69 5.97 12.71 -4.72
N ASN A 70 7.08 13.44 -4.85
CA ASN A 70 8.46 12.92 -4.77
C ASN A 70 8.69 11.63 -5.57
N GLY A 71 8.03 11.47 -6.71
CA GLY A 71 8.28 10.35 -7.60
C GLY A 71 7.68 9.00 -7.17
N LEU A 72 6.96 8.91 -6.04
CA LEU A 72 6.25 7.69 -5.65
C LEU A 72 5.24 7.30 -6.73
N THR A 73 5.18 6.03 -7.09
CA THR A 73 4.34 5.54 -8.18
C THR A 73 3.53 4.33 -7.79
N ALA A 74 2.38 4.14 -8.44
CA ALA A 74 1.48 3.03 -8.22
C ALA A 74 0.75 2.65 -9.52
N VAL A 75 0.50 1.36 -9.73
CA VAL A 75 -0.43 0.87 -10.75
C VAL A 75 -1.84 0.92 -10.17
N VAL A 76 -2.77 1.61 -10.85
CA VAL A 76 -4.17 1.65 -10.44
C VAL A 76 -4.75 0.23 -10.57
N PRO A 77 -5.30 -0.37 -9.50
CA PRO A 77 -5.83 -1.72 -9.57
C PRO A 77 -6.98 -1.84 -10.58
N ALA A 78 -7.01 -2.93 -11.34
CA ALA A 78 -8.04 -3.19 -12.35
C ALA A 78 -9.14 -4.16 -11.88
N ASP A 79 -8.97 -4.73 -10.70
CA ASP A 79 -9.78 -5.81 -10.13
C ASP A 79 -10.75 -5.32 -9.05
N GLY A 80 -11.04 -4.01 -9.06
CA GLY A 80 -11.98 -3.36 -8.16
C GLY A 80 -11.42 -3.03 -6.77
N THR A 81 -10.16 -3.38 -6.48
CA THR A 81 -9.52 -2.91 -5.24
C THR A 81 -8.98 -1.50 -5.37
N SER A 82 -8.67 -0.93 -4.21
CA SER A 82 -7.95 0.32 -4.05
C SER A 82 -6.55 0.05 -3.51
N LEU A 83 -5.67 1.05 -3.59
CA LEU A 83 -4.26 0.95 -3.23
C LEU A 83 -3.81 2.17 -2.42
N ILE A 84 -2.98 1.94 -1.42
CA ILE A 84 -2.17 2.95 -0.72
C ILE A 84 -0.71 2.56 -0.87
N ALA A 85 0.11 3.49 -1.33
CA ALA A 85 1.54 3.33 -1.47
C ALA A 85 2.24 4.28 -0.50
N HIS A 86 3.24 3.74 0.21
CA HIS A 86 4.12 4.50 1.11
C HIS A 86 5.57 4.32 0.70
N SER A 87 6.39 5.32 1.01
CA SER A 87 7.84 5.13 1.04
C SER A 87 8.46 5.91 2.19
N LEU A 88 9.26 5.24 3.01
CA LEU A 88 10.17 5.86 3.95
C LEU A 88 11.45 6.31 3.26
N ARG A 89 11.91 7.53 3.58
CA ARG A 89 13.12 8.11 3.02
C ARG A 89 13.95 8.78 4.11
N THR A 90 15.17 9.15 3.75
CA THR A 90 16.08 9.84 4.69
C THR A 90 15.66 11.29 4.98
N GLY A 91 14.90 11.93 4.10
CA GLY A 91 14.52 13.35 4.19
C GLY A 91 13.01 13.62 4.21
N GLY A 92 12.19 12.58 4.40
CA GLY A 92 10.72 12.70 4.45
C GLY A 92 10.04 11.43 3.99
N GLY A 93 8.72 11.47 3.97
CA GLY A 93 7.87 10.34 3.61
C GLY A 93 6.89 10.74 2.54
N THR A 94 6.42 9.77 1.77
CA THR A 94 5.37 10.00 0.77
C THR A 94 4.28 8.96 0.85
N GLU A 95 3.07 9.42 0.55
CA GLU A 95 1.85 8.64 0.46
C GLU A 95 1.20 8.90 -0.91
N LEU A 96 0.78 7.85 -1.58
CA LEU A 96 -0.06 7.91 -2.77
C LEU A 96 -1.23 6.94 -2.58
N ARG A 97 -2.43 7.50 -2.47
CA ARG A 97 -3.68 6.75 -2.37
C ARG A 97 -4.43 6.80 -3.68
N VAL A 98 -4.84 5.63 -4.15
CA VAL A 98 -5.71 5.41 -5.30
C VAL A 98 -6.93 4.66 -4.81
N ALA A 99 -8.09 5.31 -4.79
CA ALA A 99 -9.36 4.69 -4.45
C ALA A 99 -10.16 4.43 -5.73
N VAL A 100 -10.53 3.18 -5.98
CA VAL A 100 -11.37 2.77 -7.11
C VAL A 100 -12.78 2.48 -6.57
N ASP A 101 -13.77 3.20 -7.08
CA ASP A 101 -15.18 2.97 -6.77
C ASP A 101 -15.93 2.59 -8.05
N ASP A 102 -16.08 1.28 -8.29
CA ASP A 102 -16.78 0.76 -9.46
C ASP A 102 -18.29 1.10 -9.44
N ARG A 103 -18.90 1.32 -8.26
CA ARG A 103 -20.32 1.68 -8.14
C ARG A 103 -20.53 3.13 -8.54
N ALA A 104 -19.70 4.04 -8.04
CA ALA A 104 -19.70 5.45 -8.43
C ALA A 104 -19.06 5.68 -9.82
N ARG A 105 -18.40 4.65 -10.38
CA ARG A 105 -17.66 4.71 -11.65
C ARG A 105 -16.58 5.80 -11.61
N GLU A 106 -15.88 5.91 -10.48
CA GLU A 106 -14.91 6.97 -10.19
C GLU A 106 -13.60 6.40 -9.63
N ILE A 107 -12.49 7.07 -9.93
CA ILE A 107 -11.17 6.84 -9.34
C ILE A 107 -10.72 8.12 -8.65
N THR A 108 -10.44 8.04 -7.35
CA THR A 108 -9.89 9.14 -6.56
C THR A 108 -8.39 8.95 -6.33
N ILE A 109 -7.59 9.98 -6.59
CA ILE A 109 -6.14 9.98 -6.41
C ILE A 109 -5.77 11.11 -5.45
N ILE A 110 -5.15 10.73 -4.33
CA ILE A 110 -4.63 11.64 -3.33
C ILE A 110 -3.14 11.36 -3.18
N SER A 111 -2.32 12.40 -3.21
CA SER A 111 -0.90 12.26 -2.93
C SER A 111 -0.46 13.27 -1.89
N ARG A 112 0.27 12.79 -0.90
CA ARG A 112 0.85 13.58 0.18
C ARG A 112 2.36 13.31 0.20
N GLY A 113 3.11 14.35 0.53
CA GLY A 113 4.56 14.24 0.63
C GLY A 113 5.12 15.50 1.24
N GLY A 114 5.78 15.34 2.37
CA GLY A 114 6.59 16.38 3.00
C GLY A 114 8.06 16.08 2.77
N ARG A 115 8.83 17.09 2.40
CA ARG A 115 10.28 17.06 2.64
C ARG A 115 10.51 17.75 3.97
N VAL A 116 11.27 17.13 4.87
CA VAL A 116 11.78 17.83 6.04
C VAL A 116 12.77 18.88 5.50
N PRO A 117 12.53 20.19 5.69
CA PRO A 117 13.41 21.21 5.12
C PRO A 117 14.82 21.09 5.72
N GLU A 118 15.81 20.81 4.88
CA GLU A 118 17.23 20.94 5.24
C GLU A 118 17.58 22.44 5.33
N GLY A 119 17.30 23.09 6.47
CA GLY A 119 17.63 24.51 6.60
C GLY A 119 17.26 25.17 7.92
N ARG A 120 18.32 25.55 8.67
CA ARG A 120 18.43 26.47 9.83
C ARG A 120 17.37 26.32 10.95
N PRO A 121 17.77 25.96 12.18
CA PRO A 121 16.82 25.73 13.27
C PRO A 121 16.14 27.04 13.65
N ARG A 122 14.88 27.22 13.25
CA ARG A 122 13.99 28.18 13.90
C ARG A 122 13.68 27.62 15.27
N ALA A 123 14.45 28.02 16.29
CA ALA A 123 14.25 27.72 17.71
C ALA A 123 13.38 26.47 17.94
N SER A 124 13.85 25.31 17.45
CA SER A 124 13.00 24.14 17.33
C SER A 124 12.79 23.61 18.74
N ARG A 125 11.55 23.67 19.22
CA ARG A 125 11.14 22.92 20.40
C ARG A 125 11.68 21.49 20.27
N ALA A 126 12.27 20.97 21.33
CA ALA A 126 12.72 19.58 21.33
C ALA A 126 11.51 18.68 21.00
N PRO A 127 11.68 17.63 20.19
CA PRO A 127 10.62 16.66 19.94
C PRO A 127 10.06 16.13 21.25
N LEU A 128 8.76 15.82 21.27
CA LEU A 128 8.10 15.22 22.40
C LEU A 128 8.77 13.88 22.76
N ASP A 129 8.66 13.51 24.03
CA ASP A 129 9.00 12.16 24.47
C ASP A 129 8.03 11.18 23.78
N PRO A 130 8.51 10.22 22.97
CA PRO A 130 7.63 9.26 22.28
C PRO A 130 6.75 8.45 23.24
N CYS A 131 7.15 8.33 24.51
CA CYS A 131 6.36 7.65 25.54
C CYS A 131 5.21 8.49 26.11
N GLN A 132 5.19 9.79 25.85
CA GLN A 132 4.13 10.72 26.23
C GLN A 132 3.37 11.30 25.03
N ASP A 133 3.94 11.19 23.83
CA ASP A 133 3.31 11.65 22.60
C ASP A 133 2.18 10.70 22.19
N THR A 134 0.94 11.15 22.32
CA THR A 134 -0.29 10.41 21.98
C THR A 134 -0.72 10.62 20.53
N THR A 135 0.08 11.30 19.72
CA THR A 135 -0.31 11.68 18.35
C THR A 135 -0.25 10.46 17.44
N TYR A 136 -1.32 10.23 16.67
CA TYR A 136 -1.34 9.18 15.67
C TYR A 136 -2.21 9.58 14.48
N ARG A 137 -2.00 8.88 13.36
CA ARG A 137 -2.87 8.93 12.19
C ARG A 137 -3.12 7.52 11.69
N THR A 138 -4.31 7.30 11.16
CA THR A 138 -4.71 6.01 10.59
C THR A 138 -4.94 6.10 9.10
N GLU A 139 -4.72 4.98 8.44
CA GLU A 139 -5.13 4.76 7.07
C GLU A 139 -6.65 4.53 6.99
N PRO A 140 -7.27 4.78 5.83
CA PRO A 140 -8.67 4.44 5.56
C PRO A 140 -8.95 2.94 5.56
N ALA A 141 -7.90 2.12 5.49
CA ALA A 141 -7.97 0.67 5.38
C ALA A 141 -7.20 0.01 6.51
N ARG A 142 -7.75 -1.10 7.02
CA ARG A 142 -7.12 -1.94 8.03
C ARG A 142 -7.50 -3.40 7.81
N TRP A 143 -6.69 -4.32 8.34
CA TRP A 143 -7.12 -5.70 8.49
C TRP A 143 -8.37 -5.81 9.39
N PRO A 144 -9.27 -6.78 9.17
CA PRO A 144 -10.34 -7.05 10.12
C PRO A 144 -9.79 -7.35 11.53
N LYS A 145 -10.52 -7.00 12.57
CA LYS A 145 -10.15 -7.34 13.96
C LYS A 145 -10.01 -8.86 14.13
N GLY A 146 -9.05 -9.28 14.95
CA GLY A 146 -8.72 -10.69 15.17
C GLY A 146 -7.89 -11.34 14.06
N THR A 147 -7.65 -10.65 12.94
CA THR A 147 -6.91 -11.21 11.80
C THR A 147 -5.48 -11.59 12.19
N THR A 148 -5.03 -12.73 11.66
CA THR A 148 -3.60 -13.07 11.62
C THR A 148 -3.06 -12.76 10.23
N VAL A 149 -2.23 -11.72 10.12
CA VAL A 149 -1.56 -11.34 8.87
C VAL A 149 -0.44 -12.33 8.60
N GLU A 150 -0.68 -13.23 7.65
CA GLU A 150 0.33 -14.18 7.18
C GLU A 150 1.24 -13.51 6.17
N TRP A 151 2.56 -13.63 6.34
CA TRP A 151 3.53 -13.01 5.44
C TRP A 151 4.70 -13.93 5.12
N ARG A 152 5.19 -13.85 3.88
CA ARG A 152 6.39 -14.56 3.43
C ARG A 152 7.59 -13.64 3.38
N TYR A 153 8.79 -14.21 3.49
CA TYR A 153 10.04 -13.46 3.47
C TYR A 153 10.79 -13.58 2.15
N ARG A 154 11.23 -12.46 1.60
CA ARG A 154 12.17 -12.41 0.48
C ARG A 154 13.57 -12.01 0.96
N PRO A 155 14.60 -12.90 0.90
CA PRO A 155 15.96 -12.58 1.34
C PRO A 155 16.73 -11.58 0.45
N GLY A 156 16.18 -11.24 -0.73
CA GLY A 156 16.87 -10.40 -1.72
C GLY A 156 17.96 -11.14 -2.46
N THR A 157 18.79 -10.40 -3.20
CA THR A 157 19.89 -10.97 -4.00
C THR A 157 21.09 -11.40 -3.15
N ASN A 158 21.30 -10.74 -2.01
CA ASN A 158 22.41 -11.03 -1.10
C ASN A 158 22.07 -12.04 0.01
N GLY A 159 20.95 -12.76 -0.08
CA GLY A 159 20.62 -13.82 0.89
C GLY A 159 20.47 -13.30 2.33
N ARG A 160 19.95 -12.09 2.52
CA ARG A 160 19.92 -11.43 3.84
C ARG A 160 19.05 -12.20 4.82
N ARG A 161 19.47 -12.22 6.09
CA ARG A 161 18.75 -12.92 7.16
C ARG A 161 17.45 -12.18 7.53
N ARG A 162 16.41 -12.97 7.85
CA ARG A 162 15.07 -12.49 8.19
C ARG A 162 14.95 -11.83 9.56
N ASP A 163 15.84 -12.14 10.51
CA ASP A 163 15.62 -11.87 11.94
C ASP A 163 15.19 -10.43 12.27
N ALA A 164 15.88 -9.43 11.72
CA ALA A 164 15.54 -8.02 11.96
C ALA A 164 14.19 -7.62 11.33
N VAL A 165 13.85 -8.21 10.17
CA VAL A 165 12.54 -8.02 9.53
C VAL A 165 11.45 -8.66 10.39
N ALA A 166 11.65 -9.89 10.86
CA ALA A 166 10.69 -10.56 11.72
C ALA A 166 10.46 -9.81 13.05
N ARG A 167 11.53 -9.25 13.65
CA ARG A 167 11.41 -8.40 14.85
C ARG A 167 10.62 -7.14 14.55
N GLY A 168 10.92 -6.44 13.46
CA GLY A 168 10.22 -5.19 13.14
C GLY A 168 8.71 -5.39 12.96
N VAL A 169 8.29 -6.46 12.28
CA VAL A 169 6.88 -6.86 12.13
C VAL A 169 6.26 -7.24 13.48
N ALA A 170 7.00 -7.97 14.32
CA ALA A 170 6.55 -8.36 15.64
C ALA A 170 6.42 -7.18 16.62
N ASN A 171 7.21 -6.12 16.45
CA ASN A 171 7.12 -4.92 17.30
C ASN A 171 5.75 -4.27 17.18
N MET A 172 5.22 -4.16 15.96
CA MET A 172 3.89 -3.59 15.71
C MET A 172 2.75 -4.50 16.20
N ALA A 173 2.70 -5.75 15.76
CA ALA A 173 1.62 -6.67 16.17
C ALA A 173 1.68 -7.09 17.66
N GLY A 174 2.86 -7.00 18.27
CA GLY A 174 3.11 -7.35 19.67
C GLY A 174 3.09 -6.17 20.62
N ALA A 175 2.92 -4.95 20.12
CA ALA A 175 3.03 -3.70 20.87
C ALA A 175 4.33 -3.59 21.69
N ASN A 176 5.47 -4.01 21.12
CA ASN A 176 6.77 -3.90 21.80
C ASN A 176 7.20 -2.43 21.84
N THR A 177 7.69 -1.98 23.00
CA THR A 177 8.01 -0.57 23.28
C THR A 177 9.16 -0.47 24.26
N ASP A 178 9.90 0.63 24.25
CA ASP A 178 10.86 0.97 25.31
C ASP A 178 10.25 1.84 26.43
N CYS A 179 8.98 2.21 26.30
CA CYS A 179 8.28 3.10 27.23
C CYS A 179 7.86 2.43 28.54
N THR A 180 7.99 1.10 28.65
CA THR A 180 7.62 0.33 29.83
C THR A 180 8.75 -0.59 30.25
N ALA A 181 8.87 -0.88 31.55
CA ALA A 181 9.86 -1.83 32.07
C ALA A 181 9.68 -3.24 31.46
N GLY A 182 8.44 -3.62 31.13
CA GLY A 182 8.11 -4.89 30.48
C GLY A 182 8.41 -4.95 28.99
N ARG A 183 8.98 -3.88 28.40
CA ARG A 183 9.32 -3.74 26.98
C ARG A 183 8.12 -3.95 26.03
N ARG A 184 6.91 -3.71 26.52
CA ARG A 184 5.65 -3.97 25.82
C ARG A 184 4.52 -3.14 26.43
N PHE A 185 3.66 -2.59 25.58
CA PHE A 185 2.37 -2.04 26.00
C PHE A 185 1.36 -3.18 26.17
N ALA A 186 0.53 -3.09 27.19
CA ALA A 186 -0.50 -4.08 27.48
C ALA A 186 -1.85 -3.37 27.68
N PRO A 187 -2.94 -3.92 27.14
CA PRO A 187 -3.00 -5.14 26.32
C PRO A 187 -2.53 -4.90 24.86
N PRO A 188 -2.05 -5.93 24.15
CA PRO A 188 -1.70 -5.79 22.73
C PRO A 188 -2.95 -5.57 21.86
N PRO A 189 -2.81 -4.97 20.66
CA PRO A 189 -3.93 -4.79 19.74
C PRO A 189 -4.49 -6.15 19.26
N ASP A 190 -5.80 -6.20 18.95
CA ASP A 190 -6.44 -7.40 18.38
C ASP A 190 -6.17 -7.58 16.89
N VAL A 191 -4.89 -7.76 16.58
CA VAL A 191 -4.35 -8.20 15.31
C VAL A 191 -3.10 -9.04 15.59
N ARG A 192 -2.78 -9.98 14.70
CA ARG A 192 -1.66 -10.90 14.83
C ARG A 192 -0.84 -10.90 13.55
N GLN A 193 0.38 -11.40 13.64
CA GLN A 193 1.23 -11.68 12.48
C GLN A 193 1.71 -13.13 12.55
N ARG A 194 1.90 -13.76 11.38
CA ARG A 194 2.50 -15.08 11.28
C ARG A 194 3.43 -15.15 10.08
N TYR A 195 4.68 -15.51 10.34
CA TYR A 195 5.59 -15.86 9.28
C TYR A 195 5.18 -17.17 8.60
N ALA A 196 5.04 -17.15 7.28
CA ALA A 196 4.57 -18.24 6.44
C ALA A 196 5.67 -18.87 5.56
N GLY A 197 6.94 -18.61 5.87
CA GLY A 197 8.08 -19.17 5.13
C GLY A 197 8.73 -18.19 4.15
N GLU A 198 9.80 -18.64 3.50
CA GLU A 198 10.47 -17.84 2.46
C GLU A 198 9.67 -17.86 1.15
N SER A 199 9.87 -16.84 0.33
CA SER A 199 9.29 -16.71 -1.00
C SER A 199 10.38 -16.54 -2.05
N SER A 200 10.27 -17.31 -3.14
CA SER A 200 11.05 -17.12 -4.36
C SER A 200 10.52 -15.94 -5.20
N SER A 201 9.24 -15.58 -5.00
CA SER A 201 8.65 -14.33 -5.50
C SER A 201 9.00 -13.18 -4.55
N GLY A 202 9.18 -11.98 -5.10
CA GLY A 202 9.46 -10.79 -4.30
C GLY A 202 8.18 -10.02 -4.00
N PRO A 203 8.24 -8.99 -3.15
CA PRO A 203 7.14 -8.03 -3.01
C PRO A 203 6.77 -7.44 -4.38
N ASN A 204 5.48 -7.20 -4.65
CA ASN A 204 4.92 -6.53 -5.82
C ASN A 204 5.19 -5.03 -5.82
N ILE A 205 6.46 -4.70 -5.67
CA ILE A 205 7.05 -3.37 -5.73
C ILE A 205 8.08 -3.42 -6.85
N THR A 206 8.08 -2.50 -7.82
CA THR A 206 8.98 -2.59 -8.98
C THR A 206 10.41 -2.11 -8.66
N ALA A 207 11.28 -2.13 -9.66
CA ALA A 207 12.61 -1.52 -9.56
C ALA A 207 12.58 0.00 -9.34
N ASP A 208 11.45 0.66 -9.61
CA ASP A 208 11.27 2.11 -9.42
C ASP A 208 10.54 2.43 -8.10
N ALA A 209 10.47 1.45 -7.18
CA ALA A 209 9.63 1.49 -5.98
C ALA A 209 8.12 1.72 -6.30
N THR A 210 7.66 1.31 -7.49
CA THR A 210 6.24 1.39 -7.86
C THR A 210 5.45 0.28 -7.19
N CYS A 211 4.35 0.59 -6.51
CA CYS A 211 3.37 -0.43 -6.13
C CYS A 211 2.72 -1.05 -7.38
N GLY A 212 2.93 -2.34 -7.58
CA GLY A 212 2.50 -3.09 -8.75
C GLY A 212 1.05 -3.57 -8.67
N VAL A 213 0.79 -4.67 -9.38
CA VAL A 213 -0.47 -5.40 -9.30
C VAL A 213 -0.37 -6.40 -8.15
N ARG A 214 -1.42 -6.50 -7.34
CA ARG A 214 -1.49 -7.46 -6.22
C ARG A 214 -1.43 -8.90 -6.74
N ASP A 215 -0.85 -9.82 -5.98
CA ASP A 215 -0.73 -11.24 -6.36
C ASP A 215 -1.42 -12.23 -5.41
N GLY A 216 -2.09 -11.72 -4.37
CA GLY A 216 -2.78 -12.48 -3.35
C GLY A 216 -1.90 -12.91 -2.17
N VAL A 217 -0.64 -12.47 -2.09
CA VAL A 217 0.33 -12.93 -1.09
C VAL A 217 1.09 -11.76 -0.47
N ASN A 218 1.01 -11.63 0.85
CA ASN A 218 1.86 -10.68 1.55
C ASN A 218 3.33 -11.14 1.53
N THR A 219 4.20 -10.36 0.92
CA THR A 219 5.64 -10.63 0.83
C THR A 219 6.43 -9.44 1.35
N PHE A 220 7.27 -9.69 2.37
CA PHE A 220 8.13 -8.69 3.01
C PHE A 220 9.60 -9.04 2.80
N GLY A 221 10.45 -8.05 2.60
CA GLY A 221 11.89 -8.26 2.60
C GLY A 221 12.61 -7.38 1.59
N TRP A 222 13.62 -7.93 0.94
CA TRP A 222 14.59 -7.14 0.20
C TRP A 222 14.31 -7.09 -1.29
N ARG A 223 14.48 -5.90 -1.87
CA ARG A 223 14.44 -5.71 -3.32
C ARG A 223 15.42 -4.63 -3.76
N SER A 224 16.11 -4.87 -4.88
CA SER A 224 16.83 -3.80 -5.57
C SER A 224 15.81 -2.89 -6.27
N MET A 225 15.64 -1.67 -5.74
CA MET A 225 14.82 -0.62 -6.31
C MET A 225 15.71 0.42 -7.00
N ARG A 226 16.49 -0.02 -8.00
CA ARG A 226 17.55 0.77 -8.66
C ARG A 226 17.07 2.05 -9.38
N GLY A 227 15.79 2.15 -9.71
CA GLY A 227 15.20 3.32 -10.34
C GLY A 227 14.45 4.23 -9.36
N ALA A 228 14.40 3.86 -8.08
CA ALA A 228 13.91 4.73 -7.03
C ALA A 228 14.93 5.85 -6.72
N GLU A 229 14.44 6.96 -6.16
CA GLU A 229 15.30 8.05 -5.69
C GLU A 229 16.28 7.54 -4.61
N SER A 230 17.50 8.10 -4.58
CA SER A 230 18.59 7.60 -3.75
C SER A 230 18.35 7.74 -2.24
N ASP A 231 17.34 8.50 -1.84
CA ASP A 231 16.92 8.70 -0.44
C ASP A 231 15.90 7.65 0.02
N VAL A 232 15.24 6.90 -0.89
CA VAL A 232 14.26 5.86 -0.55
C VAL A 232 14.92 4.69 0.19
N LEU A 233 14.41 4.36 1.36
CA LEU A 233 14.88 3.24 2.21
C LEU A 233 13.98 2.02 2.07
N ALA A 234 12.67 2.24 2.01
CA ALA A 234 11.69 1.19 1.85
C ALA A 234 10.42 1.71 1.17
N ALA A 235 9.58 0.77 0.75
CA ALA A 235 8.24 1.03 0.24
C ALA A 235 7.27 -0.02 0.77
N THR A 236 6.05 0.41 1.06
CA THR A 236 4.94 -0.46 1.46
C THR A 236 3.72 -0.21 0.59
N CYS A 237 3.12 -1.27 0.11
CA CYS A 237 1.90 -1.25 -0.69
C CYS A 237 0.77 -1.93 0.08
N ILE A 238 -0.41 -1.33 0.07
CA ILE A 238 -1.59 -1.82 0.79
C ILE A 238 -2.74 -1.84 -0.22
N TRP A 239 -3.17 -3.04 -0.62
CA TRP A 239 -4.39 -3.21 -1.40
C TRP A 239 -5.57 -3.44 -0.47
N TYR A 240 -6.70 -2.81 -0.77
CA TYR A 240 -7.88 -2.84 0.09
C TYR A 240 -9.18 -2.82 -0.70
N SER A 241 -10.25 -3.35 -0.09
CA SER A 241 -11.62 -3.32 -0.59
C SER A 241 -12.55 -2.74 0.49
N GLY A 242 -13.22 -1.64 0.18
CA GLY A 242 -13.95 -0.87 1.19
C GLY A 242 -13.01 -0.37 2.30
N PRO A 243 -13.26 -0.68 3.58
CA PRO A 243 -12.34 -0.35 4.68
C PRO A 243 -11.35 -1.49 5.00
N SER A 244 -11.40 -2.62 4.28
CA SER A 244 -10.65 -3.83 4.64
C SER A 244 -9.40 -3.99 3.78
N THR A 245 -8.24 -4.04 4.42
CA THR A 245 -6.99 -4.49 3.78
C THR A 245 -7.14 -5.93 3.34
N VAL A 246 -6.68 -6.23 2.12
CA VAL A 246 -6.70 -7.58 1.55
C VAL A 246 -5.30 -8.12 1.26
N GLU A 247 -4.33 -7.24 1.03
CA GLU A 247 -2.94 -7.61 0.77
C GLU A 247 -2.02 -6.44 1.11
N THR A 248 -0.81 -6.77 1.57
CA THR A 248 0.25 -5.82 1.84
C THR A 248 1.60 -6.38 1.42
N ASP A 249 2.43 -5.55 0.80
CA ASP A 249 3.80 -5.89 0.43
C ASP A 249 4.77 -4.83 0.93
N MET A 250 5.97 -5.27 1.30
CA MET A 250 7.01 -4.41 1.87
C MET A 250 8.37 -4.73 1.25
N ALA A 251 9.03 -3.72 0.68
CA ALA A 251 10.36 -3.85 0.12
C ALA A 251 11.35 -2.89 0.77
N LEU A 252 12.43 -3.43 1.32
CA LEU A 252 13.61 -2.69 1.73
C LEU A 252 14.58 -2.55 0.55
N GLN A 253 15.11 -1.34 0.37
CA GLN A 253 16.08 -1.05 -0.68
C GLN A 253 17.39 -1.79 -0.43
N GLU A 254 17.70 -2.73 -1.31
CA GLU A 254 18.94 -3.50 -1.24
C GLU A 254 20.15 -2.73 -1.80
N GLN A 255 19.96 -1.92 -2.84
CA GLN A 255 21.06 -1.32 -3.59
C GLN A 255 21.41 0.08 -3.08
N GLY A 256 22.71 0.35 -2.94
CA GLY A 256 23.21 1.69 -2.58
C GLY A 256 22.96 2.11 -1.14
N LYS A 257 22.47 1.19 -0.29
CA LYS A 257 22.20 1.42 1.13
C LYS A 257 23.07 0.54 2.00
N ARG A 258 23.52 1.09 3.11
CA ARG A 258 24.16 0.33 4.20
C ARG A 258 23.12 0.06 5.27
N TRP A 259 23.09 -1.18 5.74
CA TRP A 259 22.08 -1.66 6.68
C TRP A 259 22.76 -2.16 7.95
N TRP A 260 22.13 -1.82 9.07
CA TRP A 260 22.57 -2.17 10.41
C TRP A 260 21.47 -2.98 11.10
N THR A 261 21.85 -4.05 11.78
CA THR A 261 20.92 -5.01 12.42
C THR A 261 21.21 -5.21 13.91
N GLY A 262 22.12 -4.44 14.49
CA GLY A 262 22.57 -4.55 15.89
C GLY A 262 24.07 -4.27 16.06
N GLY A 263 24.51 -4.03 17.30
CA GLY A 263 25.88 -3.63 17.62
C GLY A 263 26.17 -2.17 17.31
N LEU A 264 27.45 -1.80 17.18
CA LEU A 264 27.84 -0.42 16.84
C LEU A 264 27.41 -0.07 15.41
N CYS A 265 26.65 1.01 15.26
CA CYS A 265 26.25 1.49 13.94
C CYS A 265 27.43 2.14 13.19
N ALA A 266 27.69 1.71 11.96
CA ALA A 266 28.63 2.37 11.07
C ALA A 266 27.97 3.62 10.43
N PRO A 267 28.63 4.80 10.42
CA PRO A 267 28.06 6.02 9.85
C PRO A 267 27.57 5.82 8.41
N GLY A 268 26.37 6.32 8.11
CA GLY A 268 25.67 6.14 6.84
C GLY A 268 24.92 4.81 6.70
N SER A 269 24.77 4.05 7.78
CA SER A 269 23.91 2.86 7.83
C SER A 269 22.54 3.18 8.42
N TYR A 270 21.53 2.38 8.06
CA TYR A 270 20.15 2.50 8.53
C TYR A 270 19.74 1.22 9.27
N SER A 271 19.00 1.37 10.38
CA SER A 271 18.51 0.24 11.16
C SER A 271 17.43 -0.53 10.39
N VAL A 272 17.66 -1.82 10.14
CA VAL A 272 16.67 -2.70 9.50
C VAL A 272 15.44 -2.83 10.38
N GLU A 273 15.62 -2.98 11.69
CA GLU A 273 14.51 -3.16 12.61
C GLU A 273 13.62 -1.91 12.66
N SER A 274 14.21 -0.72 12.75
CA SER A 274 13.46 0.54 12.78
C SER A 274 12.69 0.81 11.50
N VAL A 275 13.33 0.61 10.34
CA VAL A 275 12.66 0.75 9.05
C VAL A 275 11.51 -0.26 8.94
N VAL A 276 11.72 -1.52 9.31
CA VAL A 276 10.66 -2.52 9.21
C VAL A 276 9.54 -2.27 10.20
N THR A 277 9.83 -1.81 11.42
CA THR A 277 8.79 -1.45 12.39
C THR A 277 7.94 -0.30 11.86
N HIS A 278 8.55 0.74 11.30
CA HIS A 278 7.83 1.82 10.61
C HIS A 278 6.93 1.31 9.48
N GLU A 279 7.49 0.57 8.53
CA GLU A 279 6.75 0.04 7.39
C GLU A 279 5.66 -0.96 7.83
N SER A 280 5.87 -1.69 8.93
CA SER A 280 4.87 -2.56 9.53
C SER A 280 3.69 -1.76 10.08
N GLY A 281 3.90 -0.51 10.53
CA GLY A 281 2.81 0.36 10.93
C GLY A 281 1.84 0.59 9.78
N HIS A 282 2.34 0.81 8.57
CA HIS A 282 1.53 0.87 7.36
C HIS A 282 0.81 -0.45 7.06
N VAL A 283 1.50 -1.59 7.19
CA VAL A 283 0.88 -2.93 7.06
C VAL A 283 -0.34 -3.09 7.99
N PHE A 284 -0.26 -2.52 9.21
CA PHE A 284 -1.32 -2.55 10.21
C PHE A 284 -2.22 -1.29 10.22
N GLY A 285 -2.19 -0.48 9.15
CA GLY A 285 -3.15 0.61 8.94
C GLY A 285 -2.83 1.92 9.67
N LEU A 286 -1.61 2.13 10.15
CA LEU A 286 -1.15 3.43 10.61
C LEU A 286 -0.62 4.27 9.43
N ALA A 287 -0.88 5.57 9.49
CA ALA A 287 -0.36 6.56 8.54
C ALA A 287 0.82 7.30 9.16
N HIS A 288 1.59 8.03 8.34
CA HIS A 288 2.64 8.91 8.84
C HIS A 288 2.10 9.96 9.83
N VAL A 289 2.87 10.23 10.88
CA VAL A 289 2.68 11.38 11.77
C VAL A 289 3.73 12.44 11.42
N ASP A 290 3.26 13.53 10.80
CA ASP A 290 4.12 14.61 10.34
C ASP A 290 4.35 15.65 11.44
N GLY A 291 5.52 16.28 11.44
CA GLY A 291 5.83 17.43 12.28
C GLY A 291 7.05 17.24 13.18
N PRO A 292 7.80 18.31 13.47
CA PRO A 292 9.04 18.22 14.25
C PRO A 292 8.82 17.76 15.70
N ASP A 293 7.63 18.02 16.25
CA ASP A 293 7.28 17.61 17.62
C ASP A 293 7.14 16.09 17.74
N HIS A 294 6.82 15.39 16.65
CA HIS A 294 6.50 13.96 16.61
C HIS A 294 7.62 13.11 15.99
N SER A 295 8.80 13.70 15.76
CA SER A 295 9.87 13.07 14.97
C SER A 295 10.50 11.84 15.65
N ARG A 296 10.09 11.52 16.89
CA ARG A 296 10.54 10.36 17.67
C ARG A 296 9.52 9.22 17.71
N LEU A 297 8.31 9.41 17.20
CA LEU A 297 7.33 8.32 17.05
C LEU A 297 7.78 7.35 15.96
N THR A 298 7.33 6.09 16.04
CA THR A 298 7.61 5.08 15.03
C THR A 298 7.13 5.51 13.64
N MET A 299 5.95 6.13 13.57
CA MET A 299 5.34 6.55 12.30
C MET A 299 5.83 7.92 11.81
N THR A 300 6.95 8.44 12.31
CA THR A 300 7.62 9.62 11.72
C THR A 300 8.01 9.35 10.27
N PRO A 301 7.81 10.28 9.32
CA PRO A 301 7.96 10.01 7.89
C PRO A 301 9.41 9.86 7.42
N SER A 302 10.41 9.98 8.30
CA SER A 302 11.83 9.94 7.93
C SER A 302 12.71 9.45 9.06
N THR A 303 13.84 8.83 8.70
CA THR A 303 14.85 8.41 9.67
C THR A 303 16.26 8.77 9.22
N GLY A 304 17.09 9.13 10.19
CA GLY A 304 18.50 9.46 9.98
C GLY A 304 19.38 8.22 9.87
N SER A 305 20.64 8.44 9.52
CA SER A 305 21.64 7.39 9.65
C SER A 305 21.95 7.12 11.13
N CYS A 306 22.10 5.84 11.48
CA CYS A 306 22.35 5.38 12.84
C CYS A 306 21.30 5.80 13.86
N ASP A 307 20.10 6.09 13.36
CA ASP A 307 18.91 6.32 14.16
C ASP A 307 18.12 5.00 14.26
N ASP A 308 17.88 4.56 15.49
CA ASP A 308 17.04 3.40 15.80
C ASP A 308 15.76 3.74 16.54
N SER A 309 15.37 5.02 16.61
CA SER A 309 14.25 5.47 17.44
C SER A 309 12.91 4.85 17.04
N MET A 310 12.76 4.40 15.78
CA MET A 310 11.54 3.75 15.31
C MET A 310 11.52 2.23 15.54
N SER A 311 12.53 1.64 16.21
CA SER A 311 12.59 0.18 16.42
C SER A 311 11.45 -0.34 17.27
N THR A 312 10.90 0.46 18.19
CA THR A 312 9.81 0.07 19.07
C THR A 312 8.73 1.16 19.07
N LEU A 313 7.54 0.84 19.57
CA LEU A 313 6.38 1.74 19.49
C LEU A 313 6.51 2.90 20.46
N GLY A 314 6.21 4.11 19.96
CA GLY A 314 5.78 5.21 20.80
C GLY A 314 4.34 5.02 21.29
N ARG A 315 3.92 5.88 22.21
CA ARG A 315 2.58 5.82 22.81
C ARG A 315 1.49 6.07 21.77
N GLY A 316 1.65 7.08 20.91
CA GLY A 316 0.73 7.39 19.84
C GLY A 316 0.59 6.23 18.85
N ASP A 317 1.68 5.58 18.47
CA ASP A 317 1.65 4.41 17.58
C ASP A 317 0.79 3.28 18.17
N TYR A 318 0.95 3.00 19.47
CA TYR A 318 0.15 2.02 20.21
C TYR A 318 -1.33 2.40 20.31
N GLU A 319 -1.63 3.65 20.70
CA GLU A 319 -3.01 4.16 20.79
C GLU A 319 -3.70 4.14 19.41
N GLY A 320 -2.96 4.41 18.33
CA GLY A 320 -3.41 4.27 16.96
C GLY A 320 -3.82 2.84 16.63
N LEU A 321 -3.01 1.84 16.99
CA LEU A 321 -3.36 0.43 16.81
C LEU A 321 -4.59 0.04 17.63
N LEU A 322 -4.71 0.49 18.88
CA LEU A 322 -5.91 0.25 19.69
C LEU A 322 -7.15 0.89 19.08
N SER A 323 -7.04 2.08 18.49
CA SER A 323 -8.15 2.71 17.79
C SER A 323 -8.64 1.89 16.59
N LEU A 324 -7.74 1.15 15.93
CA LEU A 324 -8.04 0.31 14.79
C LEU A 324 -8.60 -1.06 15.21
N TYR A 325 -7.98 -1.68 16.20
CA TYR A 325 -8.18 -3.09 16.50
C TYR A 325 -8.91 -3.33 17.82
N GLY A 326 -8.84 -2.40 18.77
CA GLY A 326 -9.19 -2.66 20.16
C GLY A 326 -8.16 -3.58 20.83
N GLU A 327 -8.48 -3.99 22.05
CA GLU A 327 -7.62 -4.82 22.89
C GLU A 327 -7.83 -6.32 22.60
N ARG A 328 -6.77 -7.11 22.74
CA ARG A 328 -6.80 -8.58 22.65
C ARG A 328 -6.77 -9.24 24.03
#